data_AF-A0A2G6L7H6-F1
#
_entry.id   AF-A0A2G6L7H6-F1
#
_cell.length_a   1.000
_cell.length_b   1.000
_cell.length_c   1.000
_cell.angle_alpha   90.00
_cell.angle_beta   90.00
_cell.angle_gamma   90.00
#
_symmetry.space_group_name_H-M   'P 1'
#
loop_
_entity.id
_entity.type
_entity.pdbx_description
1 polymer ?
#
loop_
_entity_poly.entity_id
_entity_poly.type
_entity_poly.pdbx_seq_one_letter_code
_entity_poly.pdbx_strand_id
1 'polypeptide(L)'
;MALTIGVLMDAIDTIKPYKDSTFAMMLAAQARGHRLFYFQQTDVYVASGTAYANVQAVTVTDTTSDFYSLGERRTVELSSFAAILMRKDPPFDMEYIYTTYVLEMAEQQ
;
A
#
# COMPACT_ATOMS: atom_id res chain seq x y z
N MET A 1 -7.20 5.87 -17.99
CA MET A 1 -7.31 6.80 -16.84
C MET A 1 -6.26 6.40 -15.81
N ALA A 2 -5.63 7.38 -15.15
CA ALA A 2 -4.67 7.11 -14.08
C ALA A 2 -5.42 6.80 -12.78
N LEU A 3 -5.25 5.59 -12.24
CA LEU A 3 -5.80 5.17 -10.96
C LEU A 3 -4.86 5.57 -9.81
N THR A 4 -5.42 5.76 -8.63
CA THR A 4 -4.65 5.89 -7.38
C THR A 4 -4.76 4.57 -6.63
N ILE A 5 -3.63 3.89 -6.44
CA ILE A 5 -3.56 2.53 -5.88
C ILE A 5 -2.79 2.59 -4.56
N GLY A 6 -3.37 2.00 -3.52
CA GLY A 6 -2.71 1.74 -2.25
C GLY A 6 -1.97 0.40 -2.27
N VAL A 7 -0.78 0.35 -1.68
CA VAL A 7 -0.01 -0.88 -1.50
C VAL A 7 0.29 -1.01 -0.01
N LEU A 8 -0.45 -1.91 0.62
CA LEU A 8 -0.20 -2.32 2.00
C LEU A 8 0.76 -3.50 1.95
N MET A 9 1.99 -3.32 2.43
CA MET A 9 2.98 -4.39 2.48
C MET A 9 3.94 -4.20 3.67
N ASP A 10 4.81 -5.19 3.88
CA ASP A 10 5.92 -5.10 4.82
C ASP A 10 6.87 -3.93 4.48
N ALA A 11 7.90 -3.72 5.30
CA ALA A 11 8.85 -2.64 5.11
C ALA A 11 9.53 -2.72 3.72
N ILE A 12 9.29 -1.74 2.85
CA ILE A 12 9.73 -1.77 1.43
C ILE A 12 11.25 -1.80 1.30
N ASP A 13 11.98 -1.29 2.28
CA ASP A 13 13.44 -1.32 2.38
C ASP A 13 14.01 -2.73 2.61
N THR A 14 13.20 -3.66 3.10
CA THR A 14 13.64 -5.04 3.41
C THR A 14 13.49 -6.02 2.24
N ILE A 15 12.82 -5.63 1.16
CA ILE A 15 12.52 -6.55 0.05
C ILE A 15 13.74 -6.79 -0.84
N LYS A 16 13.70 -7.89 -1.59
CA LYS A 16 14.62 -8.16 -2.71
C LYS A 16 13.89 -7.87 -4.02
N PRO A 17 14.09 -6.71 -4.67
CA PRO A 17 13.26 -6.27 -5.80
C PRO A 17 13.10 -7.33 -6.90
N TYR A 18 14.22 -7.99 -7.25
CA TYR A 18 14.28 -9.03 -8.29
C TYR A 18 13.52 -10.34 -7.96
N LYS A 19 13.05 -10.50 -6.72
CA LYS A 19 12.27 -11.66 -6.25
C LYS A 19 10.89 -11.29 -5.73
N ASP A 20 10.58 -10.00 -5.67
CA ASP A 20 9.38 -9.49 -5.03
C ASP A 20 8.26 -9.25 -6.06
N SER A 21 7.17 -10.00 -5.94
CA SER A 21 6.04 -9.85 -6.87
C SER A 21 5.21 -8.58 -6.59
N THR A 22 5.22 -8.06 -5.36
CA THR A 22 4.60 -6.77 -5.03
C THR A 22 5.31 -5.64 -5.78
N PHE A 23 6.65 -5.66 -5.76
CA PHE A 23 7.49 -4.73 -6.51
C PHE A 23 7.24 -4.80 -8.03
N ALA A 24 7.15 -6.02 -8.58
CA ALA A 24 6.80 -6.20 -10.00
C ALA A 24 5.42 -5.60 -10.34
N MET A 25 4.43 -5.74 -9.44
CA MET A 25 3.11 -5.11 -9.61
C MET A 25 3.19 -3.58 -9.55
N MET A 26 4.01 -3.02 -8.65
CA MET A 26 4.23 -1.57 -8.55
C MET A 26 4.86 -1.00 -9.82
N LEU A 27 5.92 -1.62 -10.34
CA LEU A 27 6.54 -1.24 -11.61
C LEU A 27 5.51 -1.24 -12.75
N ALA A 28 4.72 -2.31 -12.85
CA ALA A 28 3.71 -2.47 -13.89
C ALA A 28 2.57 -1.44 -13.77
N ALA A 29 2.21 -1.04 -12.54
CA ALA A 29 1.21 -0.01 -12.30
C ALA A 29 1.74 1.39 -12.67
N GLN A 30 2.97 1.72 -12.28
CA GLN A 30 3.64 2.97 -12.66
C GLN A 30 3.81 3.09 -14.17
N ALA A 31 4.20 2.01 -14.86
CA ALA A 31 4.33 1.99 -16.32
C ALA A 31 3.00 2.31 -17.05
N ARG A 32 1.86 2.06 -16.41
CA ARG A 32 0.52 2.42 -16.89
C ARG A 32 0.06 3.83 -16.47
N GLY A 33 0.93 4.60 -15.82
CA GLY A 33 0.65 5.95 -15.33
C GLY A 33 -0.22 5.99 -14.07
N HIS A 34 -0.32 4.89 -13.30
CA HIS A 34 -1.02 4.88 -12.02
C HIS A 34 -0.17 5.53 -10.93
N ARG A 35 -0.84 6.15 -9.96
CA ARG A 35 -0.21 6.73 -8.76
C ARG A 35 -0.20 5.69 -7.66
N LEU A 36 0.95 5.52 -7.02
CA LEU A 36 1.11 4.55 -5.94
C LEU A 36 1.26 5.25 -4.60
N PHE A 37 0.64 4.66 -3.59
CA PHE A 37 0.84 5.01 -2.19
C PHE A 37 1.21 3.77 -1.41
N TYR A 38 2.21 3.90 -0.56
CA TYR A 38 2.72 2.85 0.31
C TYR A 38 2.31 3.12 1.76
N PHE A 39 1.95 2.06 2.47
CA PHE A 39 1.69 2.06 3.91
C PHE A 39 1.81 0.64 4.48
N GLN A 40 1.93 0.53 5.79
CA GLN A 40 2.00 -0.73 6.54
C GLN A 40 0.70 -0.99 7.32
N GLN A 41 0.53 -2.18 7.88
CA GLN A 41 -0.64 -2.51 8.70
C GLN A 41 -0.80 -1.55 9.89
N THR A 42 0.31 -1.20 10.54
CA THR A 42 0.34 -0.26 11.67
C THR A 42 -0.13 1.15 11.32
N ASP A 43 -0.21 1.47 10.03
CA ASP A 43 -0.64 2.79 9.55
C ASP A 43 -2.16 2.87 9.37
N VAL A 44 -2.87 1.74 9.43
CA VAL A 44 -4.31 1.60 9.17
C VAL A 44 -5.10 1.69 10.46
N TYR A 45 -6.16 2.50 10.47
CA TYR A 45 -7.02 2.67 11.64
C TYR A 45 -8.42 3.15 11.27
N VAL A 46 -9.34 3.04 12.23
CA VAL A 46 -10.71 3.56 12.11
C VAL A 46 -10.88 4.75 13.05
N ALA A 47 -11.41 5.85 12.54
CA ALA A 47 -11.79 7.01 13.33
C ALA A 47 -13.20 7.46 12.94
N SER A 48 -14.10 7.55 13.92
CA SER A 48 -15.49 7.98 13.74
C SER A 48 -16.25 7.21 12.64
N GLY A 49 -15.96 5.92 12.48
CA GLY A 49 -16.59 5.06 11.47
C GLY A 49 -15.98 5.13 10.07
N THR A 50 -14.93 5.94 9.85
CA THR A 50 -14.23 6.04 8.57
C THR A 50 -12.87 5.35 8.63
N ALA A 51 -12.51 4.63 7.57
CA ALA A 51 -11.24 3.93 7.45
C ALA A 51 -10.15 4.89 6.95
N TYR A 52 -9.07 5.04 7.71
CA TYR A 52 -7.95 5.89 7.36
C TYR A 52 -6.64 5.11 7.31
N ALA A 53 -5.67 5.67 6.56
CA ALA A 53 -4.29 5.25 6.66
C ALA A 53 -3.32 6.43 6.58
N ASN A 54 -2.18 6.30 7.26
CA ASN A 54 -1.02 7.15 7.05
C ASN A 54 -0.20 6.62 5.88
N VAL A 55 -0.24 7.32 4.75
CA VAL A 55 0.36 6.85 3.50
C VAL A 55 1.49 7.76 3.04
N GLN A 56 2.40 7.21 2.26
CA GLN A 56 3.45 7.96 1.56
C GLN A 56 3.32 7.70 0.06
N ALA A 57 3.43 8.75 -0.76
CA ALA A 57 3.55 8.55 -2.20
C ALA A 57 4.82 7.73 -2.47
N VAL A 58 4.73 6.68 -3.29
CA VAL A 58 5.86 5.81 -3.58
C VAL A 58 6.14 5.80 -5.08
N THR A 59 7.41 5.87 -5.43
CA THR A 59 7.91 5.64 -6.79
C THR A 59 8.95 4.53 -6.71
N VAL A 60 8.83 3.53 -7.57
CA VAL A 60 9.78 2.44 -7.72
C VAL A 60 10.52 2.52 -9.05
N THR A 61 11.77 2.05 -9.05
CA THR A 61 12.67 2.03 -10.20
C THR A 61 13.31 0.64 -10.30
N ASP A 62 13.40 0.08 -11.51
CA ASP A 62 13.97 -1.25 -11.75
C ASP A 62 15.51 -1.23 -11.66
N THR A 63 16.02 -1.09 -10.44
CA THR A 63 17.43 -1.08 -10.08
C THR A 63 17.69 -1.97 -8.86
N THR A 64 18.94 -2.40 -8.67
CA THR A 64 19.32 -3.23 -7.51
C THR A 64 19.55 -2.41 -6.23
N SER A 65 19.92 -1.14 -6.37
CA SER A 65 20.02 -0.14 -5.30
C SER A 65 19.05 1.01 -5.55
N ASP A 66 18.65 1.71 -4.49
CA ASP A 66 17.76 2.89 -4.57
C ASP A 66 16.48 2.64 -5.38
N PHE A 67 15.92 1.43 -5.21
CA PHE A 67 14.79 0.93 -6.01
C PHE A 67 13.43 1.56 -5.66
N TYR A 68 13.39 2.43 -4.65
CA TYR A 68 12.18 3.13 -4.23
C TYR A 68 12.49 4.54 -3.69
N SER A 69 11.49 5.42 -3.76
CA SER A 69 11.47 6.75 -3.14
C SER A 69 10.14 6.97 -2.46
N LEU A 70 10.16 7.46 -1.22
CA LEU A 70 8.98 7.79 -0.43
C LEU A 70 8.84 9.31 -0.31
N GLY A 71 7.64 9.82 -0.58
CA GLY A 71 7.27 11.20 -0.35
C GLY A 71 6.85 11.48 1.10
N GLU A 72 6.29 12.66 1.33
CA GLU A 72 5.78 13.05 2.63
C GLU A 72 4.64 12.14 3.10
N ARG A 73 4.64 11.83 4.40
CA ARG A 73 3.61 11.05 5.07
C ARG A 73 2.37 11.91 5.30
N ARG A 74 1.21 11.38 4.90
CA ARG A 74 -0.08 12.07 5.04
C ARG A 74 -1.20 11.09 5.36
N THR A 75 -2.20 11.56 6.08
CA THR A 75 -3.42 10.79 6.35
C THR A 75 -4.39 10.91 5.19
N VAL A 76 -4.97 9.79 4.77
CA VAL A 76 -6.03 9.73 3.74
C VAL A 76 -7.13 8.75 4.14
N GLU A 77 -8.33 8.98 3.64
CA GLU A 77 -9.40 7.98 3.68
C GLU A 77 -9.05 6.83 2.74
N LEU A 78 -9.25 5.59 3.20
CA LEU A 78 -8.93 4.40 2.42
C LEU A 78 -9.86 4.22 1.22
N SER A 79 -11.11 4.69 1.31
CA SER A 79 -12.08 4.73 0.20
C SER A 79 -11.66 5.65 -0.95
N SER A 80 -10.70 6.56 -0.74
CA SER A 80 -10.17 7.42 -1.80
C SER A 80 -9.29 6.68 -2.83
N PHE A 81 -8.87 5.45 -2.51
CA PHE A 81 -8.12 4.60 -3.41
C PHE A 81 -9.04 3.86 -4.38
N ALA A 82 -8.66 3.81 -5.66
CA ALA A 82 -9.38 2.99 -6.64
C ALA A 82 -9.18 1.48 -6.43
N ALA A 83 -8.07 1.10 -5.80
CA ALA A 83 -7.77 -0.25 -5.37
C ALA A 83 -6.70 -0.24 -4.27
N ILE A 84 -6.73 -1.22 -3.39
CA ILE A 84 -5.68 -1.46 -2.38
C ILE A 84 -5.16 -2.89 -2.55
N LEU A 85 -3.86 -3.03 -2.71
CA LEU A 85 -3.17 -4.31 -2.72
C LEU A 85 -2.75 -4.64 -1.28
N MET A 86 -3.44 -5.58 -0.64
CA MET A 86 -3.06 -6.15 0.65
C MET A 86 -2.02 -7.26 0.42
N ARG A 87 -0.74 -6.93 0.59
CA ARG A 87 0.44 -7.75 0.28
C ARG A 87 1.33 -7.90 1.51
N LYS A 88 0.71 -8.27 2.63
CA LYS A 88 1.39 -8.64 3.86
C LYS A 88 1.82 -10.10 3.81
N ASP A 89 3.07 -10.39 4.13
CA ASP A 89 3.53 -11.77 4.30
C ASP A 89 2.94 -12.41 5.58
N PRO A 90 2.72 -13.74 5.61
CA PRO A 90 2.30 -14.45 6.81
C PRO A 90 3.13 -14.07 8.05
N PRO A 91 2.58 -14.20 9.27
CA PRO A 91 1.47 -15.10 9.64
C PRO A 91 0.07 -14.49 9.46
N PHE A 92 -0.94 -15.36 9.54
CA PHE A 92 -2.33 -14.96 9.75
C PHE A 92 -2.56 -14.80 11.25
N ASP A 93 -2.63 -13.57 11.72
CA ASP A 93 -2.78 -13.21 13.13
C ASP A 93 -3.91 -12.19 13.35
N MET A 94 -4.05 -11.69 14.58
CA MET A 94 -5.08 -10.72 14.92
C MET A 94 -4.90 -9.37 14.19
N GLU A 95 -3.66 -8.97 13.90
CA GLU A 95 -3.39 -7.72 13.17
C GLU A 95 -3.78 -7.85 11.69
N TYR A 96 -3.51 -9.01 11.07
CA TYR A 96 -4.01 -9.37 9.74
C TYR A 96 -5.54 -9.33 9.68
N ILE A 97 -6.22 -9.96 10.64
CA ILE A 97 -7.69 -9.97 10.71
C ILE A 97 -8.23 -8.55 10.87
N TYR A 98 -7.69 -7.78 11.82
CA TYR A 98 -8.10 -6.40 12.05
C TYR A 98 -7.94 -5.56 10.79
N THR A 99 -6.77 -5.62 10.15
CA THR A 99 -6.51 -4.92 8.89
C THR A 99 -7.55 -5.27 7.83
N THR A 100 -7.89 -6.55 7.70
CA THR A 100 -8.86 -7.03 6.71
C THR A 100 -10.24 -6.43 6.96
N TYR A 101 -10.71 -6.37 8.21
CA TYR A 101 -11.99 -5.73 8.54
C TYR A 101 -11.98 -4.21 8.26
N VAL A 102 -10.87 -3.52 8.51
CA VAL A 102 -10.77 -2.08 8.18
C VAL A 102 -10.81 -1.86 6.67
N LEU A 103 -10.15 -2.71 5.88
CA LEU A 103 -10.18 -2.65 4.42
C LEU A 103 -11.56 -2.99 3.85
N GLU A 104 -12.27 -3.96 4.43
CA GLU A 104 -13.66 -4.28 4.09
C GLU A 104 -14.59 -3.08 4.37
N MET A 105 -14.41 -2.41 5.51
CA MET A 105 -15.16 -1.19 5.82
C MET A 105 -14.88 -0.07 4.81
N ALA A 106 -13.64 0.07 4.35
CA ALA A 106 -13.27 1.06 3.34
C ALA A 106 -13.89 0.78 1.96
N GLU A 107 -14.08 -0.50 1.61
CA GLU A 107 -14.69 -0.92 0.33
C GLU A 107 -16.20 -0.63 0.27
N GLN A 108 -16.86 -0.59 1.44
CA GLN A 108 -18.29 -0.27 1.57
C GLN A 108 -18.59 1.24 1.58
N GLN A 109 -17.57 2.10 1.55
CA GLN A 109 -17.65 3.56 1.65
C GLN A 109 -17.45 4.22 0.28
#